data_AF-A0A3L7TKM8-F1
#
_entry.id   AF-A0A3L7TKM8-F1
#
_cell.length_a   1.000
_cell.length_b   1.000
_cell.length_c   1.000
_cell.angle_alpha   90.00
_cell.angle_beta   90.00
_cell.angle_gamma   90.00
#
_symmetry.space_group_name_H-M   'P 1'
#
loop_
_entity.id
_entity.type
_entity.pdbx_description
1 polymer ?
#
loop_
_entity_poly.entity_id
_entity_poly.type
_entity_poly.pdbx_seq_one_letter_code
_entity_poly.pdbx_strand_id
1 'polypeptide(L)'
;MGCRPSARRSMIDSRRWARATRPSSETHVAPSSGPRCVIESRIAVASRESSSRLMPSPVSMMPAMPHIDCAAYGIYANESILVAVRCVAMMTAAPAEPSTDAKGLEESLRFGFGRNWSDFIAQHFAESRVESSKCHILKALRVESLAGLSFLDIGCGSGLHSLAALRADAASVVGFDFDRDAVETSTKVREMASGNDARWTVEQGSVLDSARMQSMPKFDIVYSWGVLHHTGELWKAMDNAIIPRKPDGVVYIALYSSDQYVEPPTGEWVKVKRKYNQCGAIGKKMMEWKHAWKLFKQGWREKKSPWTVVREYSTRGMDFWTDIKDWLGGWPIEFASYLEVEQWGARHGLTIVNAIVGEGCTEYILADVAHNVQWAAEQKRRHAARRPLPAPYVKRDGLSWTAQLPELVGSCDQCLAPRGSRLMLYDRDVPLGLTHFMHAHIVQYGAGRFAHWQDYVMFSTRDGRDPNEDPHRYSYVAEY
;
A
#
# COMPACT_ATOMS: atom_id res chain seq x y z
N MET A 1 -11.24 47.73 -39.12
CA MET A 1 -12.26 47.58 -40.17
C MET A 1 -13.26 46.54 -39.70
N GLY A 2 -14.47 46.97 -39.35
CA GLY A 2 -15.55 46.10 -38.92
C GLY A 2 -16.47 45.68 -40.06
N CYS A 3 -17.53 44.96 -39.67
CA CYS A 3 -18.76 44.63 -40.41
C CYS A 3 -18.76 43.37 -41.30
N ARG A 4 -19.49 42.35 -40.81
CA ARG A 4 -20.39 41.44 -41.58
C ARG A 4 -21.54 42.27 -42.22
N PRO A 5 -22.48 41.78 -43.10
CA PRO A 5 -23.01 40.40 -43.25
C PRO A 5 -23.53 40.01 -44.68
N SER A 6 -24.34 38.92 -44.72
CA SER A 6 -25.31 38.48 -45.77
C SER A 6 -24.81 37.43 -46.78
N ALA A 7 -25.57 36.45 -47.28
CA ALA A 7 -26.91 35.92 -46.98
C ALA A 7 -27.15 34.57 -47.74
N ARG A 8 -27.94 33.70 -47.09
CA ARG A 8 -29.00 32.75 -47.56
C ARG A 8 -28.95 32.02 -48.92
N ARG A 9 -29.33 30.72 -48.85
CA ARG A 9 -30.33 29.90 -49.64
C ARG A 9 -29.76 28.48 -49.88
N SER A 10 -30.47 27.35 -49.98
CA SER A 10 -31.87 26.90 -49.77
C SER A 10 -31.97 25.41 -50.23
N MET A 11 -33.00 24.68 -49.78
CA MET A 11 -33.60 23.39 -50.27
C MET A 11 -32.92 22.06 -49.85
N ILE A 12 -33.56 21.09 -49.13
CA ILE A 12 -34.81 20.28 -49.38
C ILE A 12 -34.65 19.48 -50.71
N ASP A 13 -34.70 18.14 -50.82
CA ASP A 13 -35.76 17.22 -50.36
C ASP A 13 -35.41 15.71 -50.54
N SER A 14 -36.07 14.87 -49.72
CA SER A 14 -36.72 13.58 -50.05
C SER A 14 -35.99 12.29 -50.51
N ARG A 15 -36.46 11.17 -49.91
CA ARG A 15 -36.73 9.79 -50.41
C ARG A 15 -36.05 8.72 -49.55
N ARG A 16 -36.62 7.56 -49.20
CA ARG A 16 -37.98 6.97 -49.18
C ARG A 16 -37.82 5.64 -48.39
N TRP A 17 -38.87 5.23 -47.69
CA TRP A 17 -38.98 3.94 -46.98
C TRP A 17 -39.07 2.70 -47.91
N ALA A 18 -38.70 1.53 -47.38
CA ALA A 18 -39.41 0.26 -47.60
C ALA A 18 -39.27 -0.67 -46.39
N ARG A 19 -40.34 -1.41 -46.09
CA ARG A 19 -40.68 -2.10 -44.83
C ARG A 19 -40.49 -3.63 -44.93
N ALA A 20 -40.18 -4.23 -43.77
CA ALA A 20 -40.64 -5.50 -43.16
C ALA A 20 -41.08 -6.72 -43.99
N THR A 21 -40.59 -7.91 -43.59
CA THR A 21 -41.38 -9.15 -43.51
C THR A 21 -40.93 -10.07 -42.33
N ARG A 22 -41.91 -10.45 -41.50
CA ARG A 22 -42.09 -11.66 -40.65
C ARG A 22 -43.54 -12.13 -40.97
N PRO A 23 -44.05 -13.36 -40.69
CA PRO A 23 -43.88 -14.12 -39.43
C PRO A 23 -44.09 -15.67 -39.48
N SER A 24 -43.99 -16.35 -38.33
CA SER A 24 -44.91 -17.42 -37.80
C SER A 24 -44.28 -17.96 -36.49
N SER A 25 -44.84 -17.67 -35.30
CA SER A 25 -45.92 -18.36 -34.54
C SER A 25 -45.39 -19.63 -33.83
N GLU A 26 -45.55 -19.91 -32.53
CA GLU A 26 -46.66 -19.82 -31.56
C GLU A 26 -46.09 -19.86 -30.11
N THR A 27 -46.50 -18.97 -29.17
CA THR A 27 -47.39 -19.16 -27.97
C THR A 27 -46.95 -20.30 -26.99
N HIS A 28 -46.92 -20.21 -25.64
CA HIS A 28 -47.78 -19.58 -24.63
C HIS A 28 -47.08 -19.47 -23.24
N VAL A 29 -47.40 -18.40 -22.48
CA VAL A 29 -47.76 -18.28 -21.04
C VAL A 29 -46.73 -18.56 -19.90
N ALA A 30 -46.59 -17.56 -19.02
CA ALA A 30 -45.89 -17.52 -17.71
C ALA A 30 -46.79 -18.07 -16.56
N PRO A 31 -46.35 -18.36 -15.29
CA PRO A 31 -45.51 -17.48 -14.44
C PRO A 31 -44.62 -18.13 -13.33
N SER A 32 -43.85 -17.25 -12.65
CA SER A 32 -43.37 -17.28 -11.24
C SER A 32 -42.68 -18.52 -10.63
N SER A 33 -41.44 -18.35 -10.16
CA SER A 33 -40.96 -18.62 -8.79
C SER A 33 -39.42 -18.69 -8.78
N GLY A 34 -38.76 -17.98 -7.85
CA GLY A 34 -37.37 -18.29 -7.49
C GLY A 34 -37.31 -19.54 -6.59
N PRO A 35 -36.19 -19.73 -5.87
CA PRO A 35 -34.85 -20.07 -6.34
C PRO A 35 -34.53 -21.53 -5.96
N ARG A 36 -33.57 -22.20 -6.63
CA ARG A 36 -32.81 -23.33 -6.04
C ARG A 36 -31.59 -23.75 -6.88
N CYS A 37 -30.43 -23.53 -6.25
CA CYS A 37 -29.12 -24.14 -6.41
C CYS A 37 -29.10 -25.56 -7.02
N VAL A 38 -28.15 -25.83 -7.94
CA VAL A 38 -27.14 -26.90 -7.80
C VAL A 38 -25.91 -26.52 -8.66
N ILE A 39 -24.77 -26.38 -7.99
CA ILE A 39 -23.43 -26.36 -8.61
C ILE A 39 -23.03 -27.81 -8.84
N GLU A 40 -22.75 -28.20 -10.09
CA GLU A 40 -21.94 -29.38 -10.37
C GLU A 40 -20.62 -28.94 -11.00
N SER A 41 -19.55 -29.13 -10.23
CA SER A 41 -18.16 -29.03 -10.63
C SER A 41 -17.77 -30.26 -11.45
N ARG A 42 -17.12 -30.05 -12.60
CA ARG A 42 -16.21 -31.06 -13.17
C ARG A 42 -14.97 -30.38 -13.74
N ILE A 43 -13.89 -30.54 -13.00
CA ILE A 43 -12.51 -30.38 -13.47
C ILE A 43 -12.24 -31.49 -14.49
N ALA A 44 -11.72 -31.11 -15.66
CA ALA A 44 -11.02 -32.03 -16.56
C ALA A 44 -9.67 -31.41 -16.92
N VAL A 45 -8.60 -32.03 -16.43
CA VAL A 45 -7.21 -31.75 -16.80
C VAL A 45 -6.92 -32.45 -18.12
N ALA A 46 -6.41 -31.71 -19.10
CA ALA A 46 -5.66 -32.29 -20.20
C ALA A 46 -4.55 -31.31 -20.64
N SER A 47 -3.32 -31.72 -20.35
CA SER A 47 -2.07 -31.13 -20.80
C SER A 47 -1.89 -31.26 -22.31
N ARG A 48 -1.42 -30.19 -22.98
CA ARG A 48 -0.42 -30.25 -24.05
C ARG A 48 0.18 -28.87 -24.31
N GLU A 49 1.51 -28.83 -24.28
CA GLU A 49 2.37 -27.69 -24.53
C GLU A 49 2.22 -27.18 -25.97
N SER A 50 2.18 -25.86 -26.14
CA SER A 50 2.86 -25.21 -27.26
C SER A 50 3.31 -23.82 -26.84
N SER A 51 4.60 -23.58 -27.02
CA SER A 51 5.33 -22.39 -26.62
C SER A 51 4.93 -21.14 -27.42
N SER A 52 4.46 -20.11 -26.70
CA SER A 52 4.73 -18.72 -27.05
C SER A 52 4.99 -17.97 -25.73
N ARG A 53 6.28 -17.73 -25.44
CA ARG A 53 6.70 -16.93 -24.28
C ARG A 53 6.30 -15.47 -24.51
N LEU A 54 5.11 -15.11 -24.08
CA LEU A 54 4.81 -13.75 -23.66
C LEU A 54 5.30 -13.63 -22.22
N MET A 55 6.50 -13.06 -22.05
CA MET A 55 7.03 -12.70 -20.74
C MET A 55 6.13 -11.63 -20.12
N PRO A 56 5.53 -11.84 -18.94
CA PRO A 56 4.92 -10.75 -18.20
C PRO A 56 6.06 -9.86 -17.66
N SER A 57 6.04 -8.59 -18.02
CA SER A 57 6.91 -7.56 -17.45
C SER A 57 6.60 -7.40 -15.95
N PRO A 58 7.59 -7.44 -15.04
CA PRO A 58 7.36 -7.19 -13.62
C PRO A 58 7.27 -5.68 -13.41
N VAL A 59 6.06 -5.13 -13.52
CA VAL A 59 5.84 -3.71 -13.32
C VAL A 59 5.39 -3.46 -11.88
N SER A 60 6.37 -3.26 -11.00
CA SER A 60 6.14 -2.72 -9.65
C SER A 60 5.91 -1.20 -9.79
N MET A 61 4.65 -0.76 -9.80
CA MET A 61 4.27 0.65 -10.03
C MET A 61 3.82 1.31 -8.72
N MET A 62 4.77 1.83 -7.95
CA MET A 62 4.56 2.66 -6.76
C MET A 62 4.97 4.12 -7.05
N PRO A 63 4.32 5.14 -6.47
CA PRO A 63 5.00 6.39 -6.21
C PRO A 63 6.11 6.09 -5.19
N ALA A 64 7.34 5.98 -5.69
CA ALA A 64 8.43 5.43 -4.92
C ALA A 64 9.37 6.55 -4.47
N MET A 65 9.28 6.89 -3.18
CA MET A 65 10.19 7.84 -2.56
C MET A 65 11.52 7.15 -2.22
N PRO A 66 12.63 7.90 -2.22
CA PRO A 66 13.95 7.30 -2.23
C PRO A 66 14.45 6.91 -0.82
N HIS A 67 15.34 5.92 -0.84
CA HIS A 67 16.22 5.47 0.26
C HIS A 67 15.64 4.41 1.20
N ILE A 68 15.44 3.20 0.67
CA ILE A 68 15.89 1.98 1.34
C ILE A 68 16.71 1.23 0.30
N ASP A 69 18.03 1.28 0.44
CA ASP A 69 18.98 0.74 -0.53
C ASP A 69 19.00 -0.80 -0.48
N CYS A 70 18.47 -1.48 -1.50
CA CYS A 70 18.54 -2.94 -1.62
C CYS A 70 19.77 -3.45 -2.41
N ALA A 71 20.68 -2.59 -2.88
CA ALA A 71 21.67 -2.98 -3.89
C ALA A 71 23.13 -2.57 -3.62
N ALA A 72 23.48 -2.12 -2.42
CA ALA A 72 24.84 -1.63 -2.13
C ALA A 72 25.61 -2.36 -1.03
N TYR A 73 25.51 -3.68 -0.88
CA TYR A 73 26.46 -4.43 -0.03
C TYR A 73 26.87 -5.77 -0.65
N GLY A 74 27.78 -5.71 -1.62
CA GLY A 74 28.70 -6.81 -1.85
C GLY A 74 29.75 -6.79 -0.74
N ILE A 75 29.59 -7.64 0.28
CA ILE A 75 30.65 -7.91 1.25
C ILE A 75 31.12 -9.33 1.02
N TYR A 76 32.28 -9.42 0.37
CA TYR A 76 33.18 -10.56 0.49
C TYR A 76 33.59 -10.68 1.96
N ALA A 77 33.51 -11.91 2.47
CA ALA A 77 34.05 -12.29 3.75
C ALA A 77 35.55 -11.92 3.83
N ASN A 78 35.96 -11.21 4.89
CA ASN A 78 37.02 -11.61 5.83
C ASN A 78 37.49 -10.45 6.72
N GLU A 79 37.87 -10.82 7.95
CA GLU A 79 38.65 -10.11 8.99
C GLU A 79 37.95 -9.11 9.94
N SER A 80 37.46 -9.69 11.04
CA SER A 80 37.73 -9.37 12.45
C SER A 80 38.31 -8.00 12.83
N ILE A 81 37.49 -7.10 13.40
CA ILE A 81 37.91 -6.20 14.50
C ILE A 81 36.73 -6.01 15.48
N LEU A 82 36.91 -6.48 16.73
CA LEU A 82 36.00 -6.27 17.86
C LEU A 82 36.02 -4.81 18.32
N VAL A 83 34.85 -4.21 18.53
CA VAL A 83 34.67 -3.09 19.49
C VAL A 83 33.43 -3.37 20.32
N ALA A 84 33.63 -3.66 21.60
CA ALA A 84 32.57 -3.82 22.59
C ALA A 84 32.08 -2.46 23.06
N VAL A 85 30.78 -2.19 22.96
CA VAL A 85 30.13 -1.05 23.63
C VAL A 85 29.08 -1.60 24.59
N ARG A 86 29.31 -1.33 25.89
CA ARG A 86 28.39 -1.64 27.00
C ARG A 86 27.10 -0.83 26.85
N CYS A 87 25.95 -1.51 26.80
CA CYS A 87 24.64 -0.90 27.04
C CYS A 87 24.43 -0.65 28.55
N VAL A 88 24.13 0.60 28.91
CA VAL A 88 23.43 0.95 30.14
C VAL A 88 22.03 1.37 29.74
N ALA A 89 21.02 0.66 30.23
CA ALA A 89 19.61 0.97 30.02
C ALA A 89 19.24 2.24 30.80
N MET A 90 18.66 3.22 30.11
CA MET A 90 17.86 4.28 30.74
C MET A 90 16.44 4.19 30.21
N MET A 91 15.53 3.82 31.11
CA MET A 91 14.09 3.98 30.95
C MET A 91 13.79 5.47 31.00
N THR A 92 13.14 6.03 29.97
CA THR A 92 12.63 7.41 30.02
C THR A 92 11.14 7.43 29.76
N ALA A 93 10.47 8.20 30.61
CA ALA A 93 9.02 8.40 30.69
C ALA A 93 8.38 8.95 29.40
N ALA A 94 7.07 8.76 29.29
CA ALA A 94 6.23 9.23 28.20
C ALA A 94 6.34 10.76 28.00
N PRO A 95 6.36 11.27 26.76
CA PRO A 95 6.42 12.69 26.49
C PRO A 95 5.09 13.38 26.84
N ALA A 96 5.19 14.58 27.40
CA ALA A 96 4.05 15.45 27.70
C ALA A 96 3.39 15.98 26.41
N GLU A 97 2.07 16.19 26.44
CA GLU A 97 1.33 16.72 25.28
C GLU A 97 1.79 18.12 24.87
N PRO A 98 1.90 18.41 23.56
CA PRO A 98 2.32 19.72 23.07
C PRO A 98 1.24 20.79 23.30
N SER A 99 1.67 22.02 23.62
CA SER A 99 0.80 23.17 23.85
C SER A 99 0.00 23.57 22.59
N THR A 100 -1.14 24.24 22.80
CA THR A 100 -2.06 24.68 21.73
C THR A 100 -1.41 25.56 20.67
N ASP A 101 -0.42 26.37 21.04
CA ASP A 101 0.31 27.24 20.12
C ASP A 101 1.27 26.45 19.20
N ALA A 102 1.80 25.32 19.68
CA ALA A 102 2.61 24.42 18.86
C ALA A 102 1.75 23.68 17.83
N LYS A 103 0.51 23.29 18.19
CA LYS A 103 -0.44 22.67 17.25
C LYS A 103 -0.82 23.61 16.10
N GLY A 104 -1.11 24.88 16.38
CA GLY A 104 -1.41 25.88 15.34
C GLY A 104 -0.25 26.15 14.39
N LEU A 105 0.99 26.13 14.88
CA LEU A 105 2.19 26.26 14.05
C LEU A 105 2.40 25.02 13.16
N GLU A 106 2.20 23.81 13.68
CA GLU A 106 2.35 22.58 12.88
C GLU A 106 1.29 22.46 11.77
N GLU A 107 0.06 22.91 12.01
CA GLU A 107 -1.00 22.95 11.00
C GLU A 107 -0.70 23.96 9.88
N SER A 108 -0.13 25.11 10.22
CA SER A 108 0.31 26.12 9.23
C SER A 108 1.45 25.66 8.32
N LEU A 109 2.22 24.66 8.75
CA LEU A 109 3.33 24.06 8.01
C LEU A 109 2.90 22.87 7.14
N ARG A 110 1.63 22.48 7.17
CA ARG A 110 1.14 21.31 6.44
C ARG A 110 1.29 21.47 4.94
N PHE A 111 1.81 20.45 4.28
CA PHE A 111 2.08 20.48 2.85
C PHE A 111 0.84 20.11 2.04
N GLY A 112 0.51 20.92 1.03
CA GLY A 112 -0.65 20.69 0.15
C GLY A 112 -0.27 19.81 -1.05
N PHE A 113 -0.66 18.53 -1.00
CA PHE A 113 -0.40 17.56 -2.07
C PHE A 113 -1.31 17.77 -3.30
N GLY A 114 -2.49 18.40 -3.12
CA GLY A 114 -3.54 18.46 -4.14
C GLY A 114 -3.14 19.13 -5.45
N ARG A 115 -2.32 20.18 -5.40
CA ARG A 115 -1.80 20.85 -6.62
C ARG A 115 -0.94 19.95 -7.50
N ASN A 116 -0.20 19.03 -6.89
CA ASN A 116 0.62 18.10 -7.66
C ASN A 116 -0.23 17.00 -8.28
N TRP A 117 -1.32 16.59 -7.60
CA TRP A 117 -2.27 15.63 -8.15
C TRP A 117 -3.00 16.15 -9.39
N SER A 118 -3.35 17.44 -9.44
CA SER A 118 -3.98 18.01 -10.64
C SER A 118 -3.05 17.97 -11.86
N ASP A 119 -1.77 18.29 -11.66
CA ASP A 119 -0.76 18.22 -12.72
C ASP A 119 -0.47 16.77 -13.12
N PHE A 120 -0.40 15.87 -12.14
CA PHE A 120 -0.23 14.44 -12.37
C PHE A 120 -1.36 13.85 -13.22
N ILE A 121 -2.63 14.14 -12.90
CA ILE A 121 -3.77 13.63 -13.66
C ILE A 121 -3.78 14.18 -15.08
N ALA A 122 -3.51 15.48 -15.26
CA ALA A 122 -3.46 16.10 -16.58
C ALA A 122 -2.40 15.48 -17.51
N GLN A 123 -1.29 14.99 -16.94
CA GLN A 123 -0.14 14.49 -17.71
C GLN A 123 -0.02 12.96 -17.74
N HIS A 124 -0.57 12.26 -16.75
CA HIS A 124 -0.26 10.85 -16.48
C HIS A 124 -1.46 9.97 -16.10
N PHE A 125 -2.68 10.51 -16.11
CA PHE A 125 -3.87 9.65 -15.96
C PHE A 125 -3.92 8.63 -17.10
N ALA A 126 -3.91 7.35 -16.74
CA ALA A 126 -3.96 6.24 -17.68
C ALA A 126 -4.79 5.11 -17.08
N GLU A 127 -5.66 4.51 -17.88
CA GLU A 127 -6.52 3.39 -17.45
C GLU A 127 -5.69 2.22 -16.90
N SER A 128 -4.48 2.00 -17.43
CA SER A 128 -3.56 0.97 -16.93
C SER A 128 -3.17 1.16 -15.45
N ARG A 129 -3.10 2.40 -14.96
CA ARG A 129 -2.83 2.69 -13.54
C ARG A 129 -4.03 2.36 -12.67
N VAL A 130 -5.24 2.68 -13.15
CA VAL A 130 -6.50 2.34 -12.49
C VAL A 130 -6.63 0.82 -12.38
N GLU A 131 -6.36 0.10 -13.47
CA GLU A 131 -6.42 -1.37 -13.48
C GLU A 131 -5.36 -2.01 -12.58
N SER A 132 -4.13 -1.48 -12.56
CA SER A 132 -3.09 -1.93 -11.63
C SER A 132 -3.52 -1.73 -10.17
N SER A 133 -4.11 -0.57 -9.84
CA SER A 133 -4.62 -0.27 -8.50
C SER A 133 -5.77 -1.19 -8.11
N LYS A 134 -6.71 -1.43 -9.03
CA LYS A 134 -7.81 -2.39 -8.85
C LYS A 134 -7.26 -3.80 -8.56
N CYS A 135 -6.36 -4.30 -9.40
CA CYS A 135 -5.74 -5.60 -9.21
C CYS A 135 -5.01 -5.71 -7.86
N HIS A 136 -4.32 -4.64 -7.45
CA HIS A 136 -3.63 -4.59 -6.16
C HIS A 136 -4.60 -4.67 -4.98
N ILE A 137 -5.66 -3.87 -4.98
CA ILE A 137 -6.70 -3.86 -3.94
C ILE A 137 -7.36 -5.24 -3.81
N LEU A 138 -7.80 -5.81 -4.95
CA LEU A 138 -8.45 -7.13 -4.99
C LEU A 138 -7.53 -8.24 -4.47
N LYS A 139 -6.26 -8.22 -4.87
CA LYS A 139 -5.25 -9.18 -4.40
C LYS A 139 -4.98 -9.04 -2.90
N ALA A 140 -4.86 -7.81 -2.40
CA ALA A 140 -4.61 -7.54 -0.98
C ALA A 140 -5.77 -8.02 -0.10
N LEU A 141 -7.01 -7.80 -0.55
CA LEU A 141 -8.24 -8.23 0.10
C LEU A 141 -8.60 -9.71 -0.14
N ARG A 142 -7.93 -10.38 -1.08
CA ARG A 142 -8.17 -11.77 -1.50
C ARG A 142 -9.60 -12.01 -2.00
N VAL A 143 -10.10 -11.09 -2.82
CA VAL A 143 -11.43 -11.14 -3.44
C VAL A 143 -11.32 -10.93 -4.95
N GLU A 144 -12.28 -11.45 -5.71
CA GLU A 144 -12.32 -11.31 -7.17
C GLU A 144 -13.00 -10.01 -7.62
N SER A 145 -13.90 -9.47 -6.81
CA SER A 145 -14.57 -8.20 -7.02
C SER A 145 -14.99 -7.58 -5.68
N LEU A 146 -15.42 -6.32 -5.73
CA LEU A 146 -16.05 -5.57 -4.64
C LEU A 146 -17.57 -5.50 -4.81
N ALA A 147 -18.16 -6.38 -5.64
CA ALA A 147 -19.59 -6.40 -5.92
C ALA A 147 -20.43 -6.45 -4.62
N GLY A 148 -21.35 -5.50 -4.48
CA GLY A 148 -22.21 -5.41 -3.30
C GLY A 148 -21.56 -4.75 -2.07
N LEU A 149 -20.27 -4.40 -2.13
CA LEU A 149 -19.54 -3.80 -1.00
C LEU A 149 -19.52 -2.28 -1.07
N SER A 150 -19.59 -1.66 0.11
CA SER A 150 -19.41 -0.22 0.32
C SER A 150 -17.95 0.08 0.70
N PHE A 151 -17.36 1.07 0.02
CA PHE A 151 -15.95 1.43 0.11
C PHE A 151 -15.79 2.89 0.54
N LEU A 152 -15.03 3.13 1.62
CA LEU A 152 -14.65 4.46 2.09
C LEU A 152 -13.16 4.70 1.78
N ASP A 153 -12.85 5.76 1.03
CA ASP A 153 -11.49 6.17 0.68
C ASP A 153 -11.11 7.45 1.46
N ILE A 154 -10.35 7.27 2.55
CA ILE A 154 -9.91 8.34 3.45
C ILE A 154 -8.61 8.95 2.93
N GLY A 155 -8.67 10.22 2.54
CA GLY A 155 -7.60 10.93 1.84
C GLY A 155 -7.51 10.48 0.39
N CYS A 156 -8.63 10.62 -0.34
CA CYS A 156 -8.77 10.06 -1.68
C CYS A 156 -7.81 10.66 -2.73
N GLY A 157 -7.14 11.77 -2.44
CA GLY A 157 -6.11 12.35 -3.29
C GLY A 157 -6.62 12.63 -4.70
N SER A 158 -5.97 12.02 -5.69
CA SER A 158 -6.36 12.13 -7.10
C SER A 158 -7.67 11.41 -7.48
N GLY A 159 -8.25 10.60 -6.59
CA GLY A 159 -9.42 9.77 -6.86
C GLY A 159 -9.11 8.45 -7.58
N LEU A 160 -7.83 8.11 -7.79
CA LEU A 160 -7.43 6.91 -8.53
C LEU A 160 -7.86 5.61 -7.82
N HIS A 161 -7.72 5.51 -6.50
CA HIS A 161 -8.13 4.34 -5.73
C HIS A 161 -9.65 4.24 -5.62
N SER A 162 -10.34 5.37 -5.43
CA SER A 162 -11.80 5.44 -5.52
C SER A 162 -12.33 4.94 -6.88
N LEU A 163 -11.72 5.38 -7.99
CA LEU A 163 -12.08 4.89 -9.33
C LEU A 163 -11.76 3.40 -9.49
N ALA A 164 -10.62 2.93 -8.97
CA ALA A 164 -10.26 1.52 -9.00
C ALA A 164 -11.27 0.65 -8.24
N ALA A 165 -11.75 1.09 -7.06
CA ALA A 165 -12.79 0.43 -6.30
C ALA A 165 -14.13 0.40 -7.08
N LEU A 166 -14.49 1.52 -7.73
CA LEU A 166 -15.68 1.59 -8.59
C LEU A 166 -15.58 0.62 -9.78
N ARG A 167 -14.41 0.53 -10.42
CA ARG A 167 -14.10 -0.42 -11.51
C ARG A 167 -13.99 -1.88 -11.04
N ALA A 168 -13.87 -2.08 -9.74
CA ALA A 168 -13.95 -3.38 -9.09
C ALA A 168 -15.39 -3.74 -8.68
N ASP A 169 -16.39 -3.02 -9.19
CA ASP A 169 -17.83 -3.26 -8.97
C ASP A 169 -18.35 -2.92 -7.57
N ALA A 170 -17.63 -2.06 -6.81
CA ALA A 170 -18.15 -1.55 -5.55
C ALA A 170 -19.57 -0.99 -5.71
N ALA A 171 -20.45 -1.34 -4.75
CA ALA A 171 -21.83 -0.87 -4.74
C ALA A 171 -21.92 0.63 -4.45
N SER A 172 -21.02 1.14 -3.63
CA SER A 172 -20.86 2.57 -3.35
C SER A 172 -19.42 2.88 -2.97
N VAL A 173 -18.91 4.02 -3.43
CA VAL A 173 -17.59 4.56 -3.10
C VAL A 173 -17.78 5.96 -2.53
N VAL A 174 -17.32 6.20 -1.31
CA VAL A 174 -17.27 7.53 -0.72
C VAL A 174 -15.82 7.89 -0.53
N GLY A 175 -15.33 8.89 -1.24
CA GLY A 175 -13.99 9.45 -1.06
C GLY A 175 -14.05 10.79 -0.36
N PHE A 176 -13.15 11.05 0.57
CA PHE A 176 -12.95 12.41 1.06
C PHE A 176 -11.49 12.77 1.24
N ASP A 177 -11.17 14.05 1.11
CA ASP A 177 -9.83 14.58 1.36
C ASP A 177 -9.89 15.90 2.15
N PHE A 178 -8.84 16.19 2.91
CA PHE A 178 -8.70 17.46 3.62
C PHE A 178 -8.32 18.58 2.65
N ASP A 179 -7.47 18.26 1.68
CA ASP A 179 -6.97 19.22 0.68
C ASP A 179 -8.04 19.45 -0.40
N ARG A 180 -8.48 20.71 -0.52
CA ARG A 180 -9.47 21.11 -1.52
C ARG A 180 -9.00 20.84 -2.95
N ASP A 181 -7.71 21.01 -3.25
CA ASP A 181 -7.19 20.79 -4.60
C ASP A 181 -7.23 19.29 -4.96
N ALA A 182 -7.08 18.40 -3.97
CA ALA A 182 -7.28 16.96 -4.13
C ALA A 182 -8.75 16.61 -4.40
N VAL A 183 -9.68 17.19 -3.63
CA VAL A 183 -11.13 17.03 -3.84
C VAL A 183 -11.54 17.47 -5.25
N GLU A 184 -11.06 18.63 -5.71
CA GLU A 184 -11.32 19.14 -7.06
C GLU A 184 -10.73 18.21 -8.13
N THR A 185 -9.54 17.65 -7.88
CA THR A 185 -8.91 16.69 -8.80
C THR A 185 -9.71 15.39 -8.90
N SER A 186 -10.06 14.79 -7.77
CA SER A 186 -10.88 13.57 -7.70
C SER A 186 -12.26 13.77 -8.33
N THR A 187 -12.87 14.94 -8.15
CA THR A 187 -14.14 15.31 -8.81
C THR A 187 -14.00 15.35 -10.33
N LYS A 188 -12.91 15.94 -10.87
CA LYS A 188 -12.64 15.94 -12.32
C LYS A 188 -12.42 14.52 -12.86
N VAL A 189 -11.70 13.67 -12.13
CA VAL A 189 -11.52 12.25 -12.50
C VAL A 189 -12.86 11.53 -12.53
N ARG A 190 -13.72 11.76 -11.54
CA ARG A 190 -15.09 11.22 -11.52
C ARG A 190 -15.89 11.66 -12.75
N GLU A 191 -15.87 12.94 -13.08
CA GLU A 191 -16.58 13.47 -14.27
C GLU A 191 -16.08 12.82 -15.57
N MET A 192 -14.76 12.81 -15.78
CA MET A 192 -14.14 12.32 -17.01
C MET A 192 -14.15 10.80 -17.16
N ALA A 193 -13.82 10.06 -16.09
CA ALA A 193 -13.55 8.63 -16.18
C ALA A 193 -14.74 7.76 -15.76
N SER A 194 -15.63 8.26 -14.90
CA SER A 194 -16.82 7.51 -14.47
C SER A 194 -18.14 8.01 -15.08
N GLY A 195 -18.11 9.14 -15.81
CA GLY A 195 -19.32 9.76 -16.34
C GLY A 195 -20.27 10.24 -15.23
N ASN A 196 -19.72 10.68 -14.10
CA ASN A 196 -20.47 11.01 -12.88
C ASN A 196 -21.31 9.85 -12.34
N ASP A 197 -20.74 8.65 -12.27
CA ASP A 197 -21.41 7.51 -11.66
C ASP A 197 -21.93 7.89 -10.25
N ALA A 198 -23.22 7.68 -10.03
CA ALA A 198 -23.90 8.05 -8.79
C ALA A 198 -23.42 7.23 -7.58
N ARG A 199 -22.79 6.08 -7.82
CA ARG A 199 -22.20 5.24 -6.76
C ARG A 199 -20.98 5.88 -6.13
N TRP A 200 -20.30 6.81 -6.81
CA TRP A 200 -19.11 7.47 -6.31
C TRP A 200 -19.39 8.91 -5.89
N THR A 201 -19.12 9.25 -4.63
CA THR A 201 -19.11 10.63 -4.13
C THR A 201 -17.72 11.07 -3.69
N VAL A 202 -17.44 12.36 -3.82
CA VAL A 202 -16.18 13.00 -3.41
C VAL A 202 -16.51 14.20 -2.55
N GLU A 203 -15.93 14.29 -1.36
CA GLU A 203 -16.22 15.34 -0.38
C GLU A 203 -14.95 15.93 0.22
N GLN A 204 -15.02 17.15 0.73
CA GLN A 204 -13.98 17.68 1.60
C GLN A 204 -14.23 17.27 3.05
N GLY A 205 -13.19 16.83 3.75
CA GLY A 205 -13.29 16.44 5.16
C GLY A 205 -11.96 16.04 5.79
N SER A 206 -11.92 15.97 7.12
CA SER A 206 -10.74 15.52 7.86
C SER A 206 -11.03 14.24 8.62
N VAL A 207 -10.11 13.27 8.56
CA VAL A 207 -10.19 12.07 9.42
C VAL A 207 -10.04 12.42 10.90
N LEU A 208 -9.44 13.58 11.23
CA LEU A 208 -9.33 14.06 12.61
C LEU A 208 -10.64 14.63 13.17
N ASP A 209 -11.65 14.88 12.32
CA ASP A 209 -12.99 15.28 12.74
C ASP A 209 -13.79 14.05 13.18
N SER A 210 -13.69 13.72 14.48
CA SER A 210 -14.39 12.57 15.07
C SER A 210 -15.92 12.65 14.91
N ALA A 211 -16.52 13.84 14.93
CA ALA A 211 -17.97 14.01 14.81
C ALA A 211 -18.43 13.65 13.39
N ARG A 212 -17.67 14.08 12.39
CA ARG A 212 -17.88 13.64 10.99
C ARG A 212 -17.76 12.12 10.88
N MET A 213 -16.69 11.53 11.39
CA MET A 213 -16.46 10.08 11.30
C MET A 213 -17.55 9.26 12.00
N GLN A 214 -18.14 9.77 13.08
CA GLN A 214 -19.30 9.16 13.75
C GLN A 214 -20.59 9.28 12.94
N SER A 215 -20.78 10.37 12.21
CA SER A 215 -21.98 10.61 11.40
C SER A 215 -22.03 9.82 10.09
N MET A 216 -20.89 9.26 9.65
CA MET A 216 -20.79 8.51 8.41
C MET A 216 -21.56 7.19 8.47
N PRO A 217 -22.08 6.69 7.33
CA PRO A 217 -22.64 5.35 7.25
C PRO A 217 -21.54 4.30 7.53
N LYS A 218 -21.95 3.06 7.80
CA LYS A 218 -21.00 1.96 8.00
C LYS A 218 -20.58 1.34 6.66
N PHE A 219 -19.28 1.09 6.50
CA PHE A 219 -18.66 0.57 5.28
C PHE A 219 -18.11 -0.85 5.47
N ASP A 220 -18.16 -1.62 4.39
CA ASP A 220 -17.54 -2.96 4.31
C ASP A 220 -16.01 -2.85 4.25
N ILE A 221 -15.51 -1.82 3.56
CA ILE A 221 -14.08 -1.56 3.41
C ILE A 221 -13.80 -0.11 3.78
N VAL A 222 -13.01 0.09 4.83
CA VAL A 222 -12.39 1.37 5.16
C VAL A 222 -10.97 1.36 4.62
N TYR A 223 -10.67 2.24 3.68
CA TYR A 223 -9.40 2.31 2.97
C TYR A 223 -8.70 3.65 3.24
N SER A 224 -7.39 3.60 3.48
CA SER A 224 -6.55 4.81 3.55
C SER A 224 -5.11 4.49 3.19
N TRP A 225 -4.65 4.95 2.04
CA TRP A 225 -3.33 4.61 1.52
C TRP A 225 -2.43 5.84 1.49
N GLY A 226 -1.39 5.88 2.33
CA GLY A 226 -0.43 6.98 2.29
C GLY A 226 -0.87 8.26 3.00
N VAL A 227 -1.87 8.22 3.89
CA VAL A 227 -2.55 9.43 4.40
C VAL A 227 -2.41 9.60 5.91
N LEU A 228 -2.76 8.59 6.71
CA LEU A 228 -2.96 8.77 8.16
C LEU A 228 -1.70 9.24 8.90
N HIS A 229 -0.51 8.86 8.42
CA HIS A 229 0.78 9.26 8.98
C HIS A 229 1.22 10.68 8.59
N HIS A 230 0.42 11.40 7.81
CA HIS A 230 0.58 12.81 7.46
C HIS A 230 -0.41 13.71 8.22
N THR A 231 -1.02 13.20 9.30
CA THR A 231 -2.01 13.94 10.08
C THR A 231 -1.40 14.71 11.24
N GLY A 232 -0.26 14.26 11.79
CA GLY A 232 0.32 14.79 13.03
C GLY A 232 -0.34 14.23 14.29
N GLU A 233 -1.39 13.43 14.14
CA GLU A 233 -2.07 12.71 15.22
C GLU A 233 -2.42 11.28 14.75
N LEU A 234 -1.41 10.50 14.27
CA LEU A 234 -1.57 9.20 13.62
C LEU A 234 -2.54 8.26 14.34
N TRP A 235 -2.34 8.07 15.65
CA TRP A 235 -3.16 7.14 16.42
C TRP A 235 -4.62 7.58 16.51
N LYS A 236 -4.88 8.88 16.70
CA LYS A 236 -6.23 9.44 16.67
C LYS A 236 -6.86 9.33 15.28
N ALA A 237 -6.07 9.55 14.22
CA ALA A 237 -6.52 9.34 12.85
C ALA A 237 -6.90 7.88 12.60
N MET A 238 -6.14 6.92 13.12
CA MET A 238 -6.45 5.49 13.04
C MET A 238 -7.70 5.14 13.85
N ASP A 239 -7.83 5.63 15.09
CA ASP A 239 -9.01 5.45 15.94
C ASP A 239 -10.28 5.96 15.25
N ASN A 240 -10.20 7.14 14.63
CA ASN A 240 -11.30 7.72 13.89
C ASN A 240 -11.61 6.98 12.59
N ALA A 241 -10.59 6.50 11.86
CA ALA A 241 -10.76 5.78 10.60
C ALA A 241 -11.61 4.52 10.77
N ILE A 242 -11.51 3.82 11.90
CA ILE A 242 -12.28 2.58 12.12
C ILE A 242 -13.72 2.81 12.58
N ILE A 243 -14.10 4.02 12.99
CA ILE A 243 -15.46 4.34 13.46
C ILE A 243 -16.53 3.93 12.44
N PRO A 244 -16.45 4.31 11.16
CA PRO A 244 -17.45 3.96 10.16
C PRO A 244 -17.27 2.54 9.59
N ARG A 245 -16.52 1.64 10.22
CA ARG A 245 -16.41 0.23 9.79
C ARG A 245 -17.63 -0.58 10.23
N LYS A 246 -18.11 -1.49 9.37
CA LYS A 246 -19.04 -2.56 9.81
C LYS A 246 -18.34 -3.55 10.74
N PRO A 247 -19.07 -4.28 11.61
CA PRO A 247 -18.46 -5.29 12.49
C PRO A 247 -17.66 -6.36 11.74
N ASP A 248 -18.18 -6.83 10.61
CA ASP A 248 -17.55 -7.80 9.70
C ASP A 248 -16.69 -7.14 8.59
N GLY A 249 -16.61 -5.81 8.57
CA GLY A 249 -15.83 -5.05 7.60
C GLY A 249 -14.32 -5.13 7.84
N VAL A 250 -13.57 -4.66 6.85
CA VAL A 250 -12.10 -4.63 6.86
C VAL A 250 -11.55 -3.21 6.86
N VAL A 251 -10.38 -3.04 7.46
CA VAL A 251 -9.61 -1.80 7.46
C VAL A 251 -8.34 -2.06 6.67
N TYR A 252 -8.15 -1.34 5.57
CA TYR A 252 -6.98 -1.45 4.71
C TYR A 252 -6.23 -0.12 4.72
N ILE A 253 -5.10 -0.09 5.43
CA ILE A 253 -4.30 1.11 5.66
C ILE A 253 -2.86 0.93 5.19
N ALA A 254 -2.27 1.97 4.60
CA ALA A 254 -0.85 2.00 4.24
C ALA A 254 -0.13 3.10 5.01
N LEU A 255 0.88 2.71 5.79
CA LEU A 255 1.61 3.58 6.72
C LEU A 255 3.12 3.54 6.46
N TYR A 256 3.82 4.64 6.71
CA TYR A 256 5.27 4.56 6.84
C TYR A 256 5.64 3.67 8.02
N SER A 257 6.48 2.67 7.75
CA SER A 257 6.89 1.70 8.76
C SER A 257 8.26 2.04 9.33
N SER A 258 8.33 2.18 10.66
CA SER A 258 9.61 2.30 11.36
C SER A 258 10.45 1.02 11.29
N ASP A 259 9.86 -0.12 10.87
CA ASP A 259 10.63 -1.34 10.61
C ASP A 259 11.46 -1.24 9.32
N GLN A 260 10.97 -0.45 8.37
CA GLN A 260 11.60 -0.21 7.07
C GLN A 260 12.47 1.05 7.07
N TYR A 261 12.00 2.15 7.69
CA TYR A 261 12.73 3.42 7.77
C TYR A 261 13.78 3.42 8.89
N VAL A 262 14.80 2.59 8.71
CA VAL A 262 15.93 2.46 9.64
C VAL A 262 17.15 3.29 9.20
N GLU A 263 17.32 3.52 7.89
CA GLU A 263 18.44 4.28 7.33
C GLU A 263 18.00 5.27 6.24
N PRO A 264 17.99 6.59 6.54
CA PRO A 264 18.27 7.19 7.83
C PRO A 264 17.14 6.91 8.85
N PRO A 265 17.43 6.94 10.15
CA PRO A 265 16.42 6.70 11.19
C PRO A 265 15.23 7.66 11.07
N THR A 266 14.05 7.20 11.47
CA THR A 266 12.79 7.98 11.43
C THR A 266 12.93 9.41 11.99
N GLY A 267 13.64 9.60 13.09
CA GLY A 267 13.88 10.92 13.70
C GLY A 267 14.67 11.90 12.81
N GLU A 268 15.54 11.40 11.93
CA GLU A 268 16.23 12.25 10.94
C GLU A 268 15.27 12.71 9.84
N TRP A 269 14.34 11.86 9.41
CA TRP A 269 13.30 12.25 8.45
C TRP A 269 12.40 13.36 8.99
N VAL A 270 12.01 13.26 10.26
CA VAL A 270 11.25 14.32 10.95
C VAL A 270 12.00 15.66 10.90
N LYS A 271 13.30 15.67 11.24
CA LYS A 271 14.14 16.89 11.17
C LYS A 271 14.23 17.46 9.75
N VAL A 272 14.47 16.61 8.76
CA VAL A 272 14.60 17.02 7.35
C VAL A 272 13.31 17.66 6.83
N LYS A 273 12.17 17.01 7.04
CA LYS A 273 10.86 17.47 6.55
C LYS A 273 10.41 18.74 7.29
N ARG A 274 10.60 18.81 8.62
CA ARG A 274 10.32 20.03 9.38
C ARG A 274 11.15 21.21 8.87
N LYS A 275 12.47 21.00 8.69
CA LYS A 275 13.37 22.05 8.17
C LYS A 275 12.96 22.50 6.77
N TYR A 276 12.61 21.57 5.88
CA TYR A 276 12.19 21.91 4.52
C TYR A 276 10.96 22.82 4.53
N ASN A 277 9.95 22.50 5.34
CA ASN A 277 8.70 23.27 5.40
C ASN A 277 8.87 24.64 6.06
N GLN A 278 9.84 24.78 6.97
CA GLN A 278 10.21 26.07 7.58
C GLN A 278 11.05 26.98 6.65
N CYS A 279 11.64 26.43 5.59
CA CYS A 279 12.47 27.20 4.67
C CYS A 279 11.64 28.06 3.71
N GLY A 280 12.14 29.26 3.39
CA GLY A 280 11.66 30.04 2.24
C GLY A 280 12.02 29.39 0.90
N ALA A 281 11.54 29.96 -0.22
CA ALA A 281 11.65 29.37 -1.56
C ALA A 281 13.10 28.98 -1.96
N ILE A 282 14.08 29.84 -1.65
CA ILE A 282 15.50 29.57 -1.94
C ILE A 282 16.01 28.37 -1.14
N GLY A 283 15.68 28.30 0.16
CA GLY A 283 16.09 27.20 1.03
C GLY A 283 15.48 25.86 0.59
N LYS A 284 14.19 25.86 0.23
CA LYS A 284 13.52 24.67 -0.35
C LYS A 284 14.24 24.21 -1.62
N LYS A 285 14.53 25.12 -2.55
CA LYS A 285 15.22 24.79 -3.80
C LYS A 285 16.62 24.23 -3.59
N MET A 286 17.37 24.76 -2.63
CA MET A 286 18.69 24.21 -2.25
C MET A 286 18.57 22.79 -1.69
N MET A 287 17.56 22.52 -0.87
CA MET A 287 17.32 21.18 -0.31
C MET A 287 16.88 20.18 -1.39
N GLU A 288 16.00 20.58 -2.31
CA GLU A 288 15.62 19.78 -3.49
C GLU A 288 16.86 19.39 -4.30
N TRP A 289 17.74 20.35 -4.62
CA TRP A 289 18.98 20.09 -5.36
C TRP A 289 19.94 19.19 -4.60
N LYS A 290 20.09 19.39 -3.29
CA LYS A 290 20.93 18.52 -2.45
C LYS A 290 20.41 17.07 -2.48
N HIS A 291 19.09 16.90 -2.48
CA HIS A 291 18.46 15.60 -2.57
C HIS A 291 18.65 14.97 -3.95
N ALA A 292 18.36 15.71 -5.03
CA ALA A 292 18.61 15.29 -6.41
C ALA A 292 20.08 14.88 -6.64
N TRP A 293 21.03 15.62 -6.07
CA TRP A 293 22.46 15.31 -6.17
C TRP A 293 22.84 13.98 -5.53
N LYS A 294 22.15 13.57 -4.44
CA LYS A 294 22.34 12.22 -3.88
C LYS A 294 21.91 11.15 -4.86
N LEU A 295 20.77 11.33 -5.52
CA LEU A 295 20.27 10.41 -6.54
C LEU A 295 21.20 10.36 -7.76
N PHE A 296 21.75 11.49 -8.19
CA PHE A 296 22.73 11.51 -9.29
C PHE A 296 24.03 10.81 -8.93
N LYS A 297 24.54 10.99 -7.70
CA LYS A 297 25.71 10.26 -7.20
C LYS A 297 25.47 8.75 -7.20
N GLN A 298 24.27 8.30 -6.83
CA GLN A 298 23.90 6.90 -6.92
C GLN A 298 23.86 6.44 -8.38
N GLY A 299 23.19 7.19 -9.26
CA GLY A 299 23.17 6.91 -10.69
C GLY A 299 24.57 6.74 -11.28
N TRP A 300 25.53 7.58 -10.90
CA TRP A 300 26.92 7.45 -11.34
C TRP A 300 27.59 6.15 -10.89
N ARG A 301 27.31 5.67 -9.67
CA ARG A 301 27.77 4.35 -9.21
C ARG A 301 27.19 3.22 -10.06
N GLU A 302 25.95 3.41 -10.52
CA GLU A 302 25.26 2.51 -11.46
C GLU A 302 25.59 2.79 -12.94
N LYS A 303 26.58 3.65 -13.23
CA LYS A 303 26.99 4.07 -14.59
C LYS A 303 25.87 4.76 -15.41
N LYS A 304 24.90 5.37 -14.74
CA LYS A 304 23.84 6.19 -15.33
C LYS A 304 24.20 7.68 -15.29
N SER A 305 23.94 8.40 -16.37
CA SER A 305 24.09 9.87 -16.40
C SER A 305 22.94 10.55 -15.63
N PRO A 306 23.09 11.80 -15.13
CA PRO A 306 22.00 12.51 -14.46
C PRO A 306 20.76 12.67 -15.35
N TRP A 307 20.95 12.87 -16.66
CA TRP A 307 19.85 12.92 -17.62
C TRP A 307 19.11 11.58 -17.71
N THR A 308 19.86 10.47 -17.71
CA THR A 308 19.30 9.12 -17.67
C THR A 308 18.47 8.91 -16.40
N VAL A 309 19.01 9.29 -15.23
CA VAL A 309 18.31 9.20 -13.94
C VAL A 309 16.98 9.95 -13.97
N VAL A 310 16.97 11.21 -14.41
CA VAL A 310 15.75 12.03 -14.47
C VAL A 310 14.74 11.44 -15.46
N ARG A 311 15.19 11.09 -16.68
CA ARG A 311 14.32 10.59 -17.75
C ARG A 311 13.65 9.28 -17.35
N GLU A 312 14.43 8.34 -16.82
CA GLU A 312 13.95 7.02 -16.42
C GLU A 312 13.13 7.08 -15.12
N TYR A 313 13.26 8.13 -14.32
CA TYR A 313 12.47 8.32 -13.12
C TYR A 313 10.95 8.35 -13.38
N SER A 314 10.54 8.93 -14.51
CA SER A 314 9.13 9.03 -14.90
C SER A 314 8.41 7.68 -15.02
N THR A 315 9.16 6.58 -15.24
CA THR A 315 8.61 5.22 -15.23
C THR A 315 8.02 4.81 -13.87
N ARG A 316 8.39 5.53 -12.79
CA ARG A 316 7.89 5.34 -11.41
C ARG A 316 6.59 6.11 -11.13
N GLY A 317 6.05 6.82 -12.13
CA GLY A 317 4.71 7.40 -12.02
C GLY A 317 4.60 8.77 -11.35
N MET A 318 5.68 9.52 -11.20
CA MET A 318 5.64 10.97 -10.99
C MET A 318 6.84 11.64 -11.68
N ASP A 319 6.72 12.93 -11.97
CA ASP A 319 7.85 13.73 -12.43
C ASP A 319 8.94 13.80 -11.35
N PHE A 320 10.21 13.72 -11.75
CA PHE A 320 11.37 13.64 -10.85
C PHE A 320 11.42 14.78 -9.84
N TRP A 321 11.17 16.02 -10.26
CA TRP A 321 11.27 17.17 -9.37
C TRP A 321 10.04 17.30 -8.48
N THR A 322 8.88 16.89 -9.00
CA THR A 322 7.64 16.84 -8.24
C THR A 322 7.74 15.83 -7.11
N ASP A 323 8.23 14.62 -7.38
CA ASP A 323 8.45 13.58 -6.37
C ASP A 323 9.43 14.04 -5.27
N ILE A 324 10.53 14.70 -5.62
CA ILE A 324 11.47 15.24 -4.63
C ILE A 324 10.81 16.30 -3.75
N LYS A 325 10.01 17.19 -4.33
CA LYS A 325 9.29 18.24 -3.58
C LYS A 325 8.28 17.62 -2.63
N ASP A 326 7.57 16.61 -3.06
CA ASP A 326 6.52 15.94 -2.27
C ASP A 326 7.14 15.11 -1.16
N TRP A 327 8.28 14.48 -1.44
CA TRP A 327 9.05 13.80 -0.41
C TRP A 327 9.52 14.72 0.69
N LEU A 328 10.21 15.80 0.32
CA LEU A 328 10.74 16.74 1.30
C LEU A 328 9.62 17.55 1.97
N GLY A 329 8.55 17.81 1.22
CA GLY A 329 7.38 18.58 1.61
C GLY A 329 6.47 17.85 2.57
N GLY A 330 6.24 16.55 2.39
CA GLY A 330 5.23 15.76 3.11
C GLY A 330 5.39 15.80 4.64
N TRP A 331 4.79 16.82 5.24
CA TRP A 331 4.76 17.17 6.66
C TRP A 331 3.30 17.40 7.08
N PRO A 332 2.88 16.96 8.28
CA PRO A 332 3.62 16.15 9.26
C PRO A 332 4.09 14.79 8.74
N ILE A 333 5.01 14.13 9.44
CA ILE A 333 5.40 12.74 9.15
C ILE A 333 5.47 11.94 10.44
N GLU A 334 4.78 10.81 10.44
CA GLU A 334 4.73 9.85 11.54
C GLU A 334 5.06 8.45 11.01
N PHE A 335 5.41 7.53 11.90
CA PHE A 335 5.78 6.15 11.55
C PHE A 335 5.11 5.18 12.53
N ALA A 336 4.82 3.97 12.08
CA ALA A 336 4.33 2.89 12.93
C ALA A 336 5.02 1.57 12.59
N SER A 337 5.54 0.88 13.60
CA SER A 337 6.05 -0.48 13.46
C SER A 337 4.90 -1.48 13.35
N TYR A 338 5.20 -2.66 12.80
CA TYR A 338 4.27 -3.79 12.76
C TYR A 338 3.71 -4.10 14.15
N LEU A 339 4.56 -4.08 15.18
CA LEU A 339 4.15 -4.38 16.55
C LEU A 339 3.20 -3.31 17.12
N GLU A 340 3.45 -2.03 16.85
CA GLU A 340 2.55 -0.96 17.30
C GLU A 340 1.18 -1.05 16.62
N VAL A 341 1.15 -1.38 15.31
CA VAL A 341 -0.12 -1.62 14.58
C VAL A 341 -0.83 -2.88 15.11
N GLU A 342 -0.10 -3.95 15.41
CA GLU A 342 -0.63 -5.18 16.01
C GLU A 342 -1.27 -4.90 17.38
N GLN A 343 -0.57 -4.17 18.25
CA GLN A 343 -1.06 -3.78 19.57
C GLN A 343 -2.24 -2.82 19.50
N TRP A 344 -2.21 -1.86 18.57
CA TRP A 344 -3.35 -0.98 18.31
C TRP A 344 -4.55 -1.80 17.86
N GLY A 345 -4.39 -2.68 16.87
CA GLY A 345 -5.47 -3.55 16.38
C GLY A 345 -6.08 -4.37 17.50
N ALA A 346 -5.25 -5.03 18.32
CA ALA A 346 -5.71 -5.86 19.44
C ALA A 346 -6.58 -5.08 20.44
N ARG A 347 -6.25 -3.81 20.74
CA ARG A 347 -7.07 -2.94 21.61
C ARG A 347 -8.45 -2.63 21.02
N HIS A 348 -8.63 -2.75 19.71
CA HIS A 348 -9.88 -2.51 18.99
C HIS A 348 -10.58 -3.79 18.50
N GLY A 349 -10.14 -4.97 18.97
CA GLY A 349 -10.70 -6.26 18.52
C GLY A 349 -10.37 -6.59 17.06
N LEU A 350 -9.31 -5.99 16.51
CA LEU A 350 -8.85 -6.20 15.15
C LEU A 350 -7.54 -6.99 15.13
N THR A 351 -7.40 -7.89 14.16
CA THR A 351 -6.15 -8.62 13.90
C THR A 351 -5.60 -8.21 12.54
N ILE A 352 -4.27 -8.11 12.41
CA ILE A 352 -3.63 -7.99 11.09
C ILE A 352 -3.80 -9.33 10.36
N VAL A 353 -4.72 -9.37 9.40
CA VAL A 353 -5.05 -10.58 8.63
C VAL A 353 -4.21 -10.69 7.36
N ASN A 354 -3.66 -9.59 6.87
CA ASN A 354 -2.69 -9.57 5.80
C ASN A 354 -1.79 -8.33 5.94
N ALA A 355 -0.52 -8.45 5.56
CA ALA A 355 0.41 -7.33 5.54
C ALA A 355 1.30 -7.43 4.29
N ILE A 356 1.47 -6.31 3.59
CA ILE A 356 2.26 -6.23 2.36
C ILE A 356 3.36 -5.20 2.55
N VAL A 357 4.59 -5.64 2.38
CA VAL A 357 5.79 -4.81 2.51
C VAL A 357 6.06 -4.13 1.16
N GLY A 358 5.74 -2.83 1.07
CA GLY A 358 6.02 -2.02 -0.12
C GLY A 358 7.32 -1.22 -0.02
N GLU A 359 7.74 -0.59 -1.12
CA GLU A 359 8.76 0.46 -1.08
C GLU A 359 8.10 1.75 -0.57
N GLY A 360 8.34 2.07 0.71
CA GLY A 360 7.84 3.29 1.35
C GLY A 360 6.75 3.00 2.38
N CYS A 361 5.58 2.53 1.97
CA CYS A 361 4.53 2.16 2.92
C CYS A 361 4.52 0.64 3.19
N THR A 362 4.23 0.29 4.44
CA THR A 362 3.71 -1.04 4.77
C THR A 362 2.19 -0.97 4.77
N GLU A 363 1.59 -1.91 4.08
CA GLU A 363 0.16 -2.05 3.96
C GLU A 363 -0.34 -3.08 4.97
N TYR A 364 -1.38 -2.72 5.73
CA TYR A 364 -2.00 -3.55 6.75
C TYR A 364 -3.47 -3.71 6.43
N ILE A 365 -3.90 -4.96 6.37
CA ILE A 365 -5.32 -5.33 6.29
C ILE A 365 -5.68 -5.87 7.66
N LEU A 366 -6.61 -5.20 8.33
CA LEU A 366 -7.11 -5.58 9.64
C LEU A 366 -8.58 -5.95 9.58
N ALA A 367 -8.95 -7.00 10.30
CA ALA A 367 -10.33 -7.44 10.43
C ALA A 367 -10.60 -8.01 11.83
N ASP A 368 -11.85 -7.95 12.27
CA ASP A 368 -12.31 -8.74 13.41
C ASP A 368 -12.62 -10.15 12.92
N VAL A 369 -11.74 -11.10 13.23
CA VAL A 369 -11.87 -12.49 12.78
C VAL A 369 -12.96 -13.27 13.48
N ALA A 370 -13.56 -12.75 14.56
CA ALA A 370 -14.76 -13.34 15.14
C ALA A 370 -16.00 -13.06 14.29
N HIS A 371 -16.02 -11.94 13.56
CA HIS A 371 -17.18 -11.51 12.75
C HIS A 371 -16.96 -11.67 11.25
N ASN A 372 -15.72 -11.55 10.75
CA ASN A 372 -15.41 -11.68 9.34
C ASN A 372 -15.15 -13.14 8.93
N VAL A 373 -16.14 -13.76 8.27
CA VAL A 373 -16.12 -15.19 7.89
C VAL A 373 -14.96 -15.54 6.95
N GLN A 374 -14.65 -14.67 5.98
CA GLN A 374 -13.57 -14.90 5.02
C GLN A 374 -12.22 -15.01 5.74
N TRP A 375 -11.90 -14.02 6.56
CA TRP A 375 -10.61 -13.99 7.26
C TRP A 375 -10.54 -15.01 8.40
N ALA A 376 -11.65 -15.37 9.03
CA ALA A 376 -11.72 -16.49 9.96
C ALA A 376 -11.36 -17.82 9.27
N ALA A 377 -11.93 -18.08 8.09
CA ALA A 377 -11.63 -19.28 7.31
C ALA A 377 -10.16 -19.30 6.87
N GLU A 378 -9.62 -18.14 6.46
CA GLU A 378 -8.22 -18.01 6.07
C GLU A 378 -7.25 -18.23 7.25
N GLN A 379 -7.56 -17.71 8.43
CA GLN A 379 -6.77 -18.00 9.63
C GLN A 379 -6.81 -19.49 9.99
N LYS A 380 -7.98 -20.13 9.91
CA LYS A 380 -8.10 -21.58 10.12
C LYS A 380 -7.27 -22.38 9.12
N ARG A 381 -7.27 -21.97 7.83
CA ARG A 381 -6.44 -22.59 6.78
C ARG A 381 -4.95 -22.47 7.13
N ARG A 382 -4.48 -21.28 7.51
CA ARG A 382 -3.08 -21.04 7.89
C ARG A 382 -2.67 -21.84 9.12
N HIS A 383 -3.52 -21.89 10.14
CA HIS A 383 -3.28 -22.70 11.33
C HIS A 383 -3.15 -24.19 10.98
N ALA A 384 -4.02 -24.71 10.11
CA ALA A 384 -3.94 -26.10 9.65
C ALA A 384 -2.71 -26.39 8.78
N ALA A 385 -2.22 -25.40 8.04
CA ALA A 385 -1.04 -25.51 7.17
C ALA A 385 0.30 -25.29 7.90
N ARG A 386 0.26 -24.90 9.19
CA ARG A 386 1.43 -24.54 9.98
C ARG A 386 2.30 -25.77 10.27
N ARG A 387 3.62 -25.60 10.11
CA ARG A 387 4.62 -26.63 10.37
C ARG A 387 5.66 -26.11 11.38
N PRO A 388 6.18 -26.95 12.29
CA PRO A 388 7.29 -26.57 13.15
C PRO A 388 8.50 -26.10 12.31
N LEU A 389 9.18 -25.05 12.76
CA LEU A 389 10.40 -24.60 12.10
C LEU A 389 11.57 -25.52 12.49
N PRO A 390 12.30 -26.15 11.54
CA PRO A 390 13.33 -27.12 11.87
C PRO A 390 14.47 -26.51 12.72
N ALA A 391 14.74 -27.16 13.85
CA ALA A 391 15.83 -26.85 14.77
C ALA A 391 16.98 -27.88 14.62
N PRO A 392 18.22 -27.59 15.07
CA PRO A 392 18.66 -26.37 15.77
C PRO A 392 18.81 -25.16 14.84
N TYR A 393 18.60 -23.97 15.40
CA TYR A 393 18.79 -22.71 14.70
C TYR A 393 20.25 -22.28 14.78
N VAL A 394 20.88 -22.10 13.62
CA VAL A 394 22.30 -21.76 13.55
C VAL A 394 22.47 -20.26 13.73
N LYS A 395 23.28 -19.86 14.72
CA LYS A 395 23.65 -18.46 14.94
C LYS A 395 24.45 -17.94 13.74
N ARG A 396 24.09 -16.75 13.26
CA ARG A 396 24.85 -15.98 12.27
C ARG A 396 25.31 -14.66 12.90
N ASP A 397 25.67 -13.69 12.09
CA ASP A 397 26.12 -12.39 12.57
C ASP A 397 25.03 -11.61 13.31
N GLY A 398 25.45 -10.76 14.25
CA GLY A 398 24.59 -9.83 14.97
C GLY A 398 23.38 -10.51 15.63
N LEU A 399 22.18 -10.06 15.30
CA LEU A 399 20.91 -10.52 15.87
C LEU A 399 20.26 -11.67 15.09
N SER A 400 20.93 -12.20 14.07
CA SER A 400 20.33 -13.14 13.11
C SER A 400 20.60 -14.62 13.44
N TRP A 401 19.67 -15.46 12.99
CA TRP A 401 19.65 -16.91 13.09
C TRP A 401 19.14 -17.50 11.78
N THR A 402 19.53 -18.75 11.47
CA THR A 402 19.07 -19.45 10.28
C THR A 402 18.47 -20.81 10.59
N ALA A 403 17.38 -21.16 9.91
CA ALA A 403 16.76 -22.48 9.91
C ALA A 403 16.68 -23.01 8.47
N GLN A 404 17.02 -24.29 8.27
CA GLN A 404 17.03 -24.94 6.97
C GLN A 404 15.60 -25.36 6.56
N LEU A 405 15.24 -25.09 5.31
CA LEU A 405 13.97 -25.38 4.64
C LEU A 405 14.21 -25.83 3.18
N PRO A 406 14.98 -26.92 2.95
CA PRO A 406 15.32 -27.38 1.60
C PRO A 406 14.09 -27.75 0.75
N GLU A 407 12.97 -28.08 1.39
CA GLU A 407 11.70 -28.38 0.71
C GLU A 407 11.03 -27.17 0.06
N LEU A 408 11.47 -25.94 0.39
CA LEU A 408 10.91 -24.69 -0.14
C LEU A 408 11.84 -23.99 -1.14
N VAL A 409 12.88 -24.70 -1.61
CA VAL A 409 13.76 -24.20 -2.66
C VAL A 409 12.94 -23.87 -3.92
N GLY A 410 13.08 -22.63 -4.40
CA GLY A 410 12.37 -22.13 -5.58
C GLY A 410 11.14 -21.27 -5.25
N SER A 411 10.63 -21.30 -4.02
CA SER A 411 9.61 -20.38 -3.50
C SER A 411 10.19 -19.36 -2.52
N CYS A 412 11.44 -18.99 -2.71
CA CYS A 412 12.19 -18.02 -1.89
C CYS A 412 12.30 -16.66 -2.57
N ASP A 413 12.80 -15.67 -1.83
CA ASP A 413 13.22 -14.40 -2.40
C ASP A 413 14.47 -14.60 -3.28
N GLN A 414 14.58 -13.80 -4.33
CA GLN A 414 15.67 -13.86 -5.29
C GLN A 414 16.18 -12.45 -5.60
N CYS A 415 17.43 -12.29 -6.02
CA CYS A 415 17.96 -10.97 -6.38
C CYS A 415 17.12 -10.24 -7.44
N LEU A 416 16.57 -10.97 -8.41
CA LEU A 416 15.73 -10.43 -9.48
C LEU A 416 14.21 -10.45 -9.15
N ALA A 417 13.83 -11.13 -8.07
CA ALA A 417 12.46 -11.21 -7.56
C ALA A 417 12.50 -11.14 -6.02
N PRO A 418 12.79 -9.97 -5.43
CA PRO A 418 13.14 -9.83 -4.01
C PRO A 418 11.96 -10.03 -3.04
N ARG A 419 10.76 -10.33 -3.57
CA ARG A 419 9.52 -10.60 -2.83
C ARG A 419 8.81 -11.83 -3.39
N GLY A 420 9.60 -12.85 -3.76
CA GLY A 420 9.12 -14.10 -4.36
C GLY A 420 8.55 -15.06 -3.32
N SER A 421 8.98 -14.94 -2.07
CA SER A 421 8.53 -15.81 -0.99
C SER A 421 7.10 -15.54 -0.56
N ARG A 422 6.36 -16.60 -0.26
CA ARG A 422 5.02 -16.55 0.37
C ARG A 422 5.04 -17.09 1.80
N LEU A 423 6.25 -17.31 2.33
CA LEU A 423 6.46 -17.86 3.65
C LEU A 423 6.19 -16.82 4.73
N MET A 424 5.43 -17.22 5.75
CA MET A 424 5.27 -16.47 6.99
C MET A 424 5.82 -17.28 8.17
N LEU A 425 6.71 -16.66 8.95
CA LEU A 425 7.14 -17.20 10.23
C LEU A 425 6.18 -16.82 11.34
N TYR A 426 6.11 -17.66 12.36
CA TYR A 426 5.33 -17.47 13.56
C TYR A 426 6.22 -17.63 14.80
N ASP A 427 5.99 -16.76 15.76
CA ASP A 427 6.43 -16.91 17.14
C ASP A 427 5.21 -17.36 17.96
N ARG A 428 5.21 -18.64 18.34
CA ARG A 428 4.05 -19.38 18.84
C ARG A 428 2.90 -19.31 17.83
N ASP A 429 1.82 -18.61 18.18
CA ASP A 429 0.62 -18.46 17.35
C ASP A 429 0.54 -17.13 16.61
N VAL A 430 1.50 -16.23 16.84
CA VAL A 430 1.50 -14.86 16.29
C VAL A 430 2.50 -14.77 15.13
N PRO A 431 2.14 -14.18 13.98
CA PRO A 431 3.08 -13.94 12.89
C PRO A 431 4.33 -13.19 13.41
N LEU A 432 5.54 -13.63 13.08
CA LEU A 432 6.77 -13.09 13.66
C LEU A 432 6.97 -11.59 13.36
N GLY A 433 6.55 -11.14 12.18
CA GLY A 433 6.65 -9.75 11.74
C GLY A 433 6.45 -9.63 10.23
N LEU A 434 7.05 -8.60 9.64
CA LEU A 434 7.04 -8.38 8.18
C LEU A 434 8.06 -9.29 7.46
N THR A 435 7.80 -9.58 6.19
CA THR A 435 8.62 -10.44 5.32
C THR A 435 9.63 -9.63 4.49
N HIS A 436 10.55 -10.31 3.81
CA HIS A 436 11.44 -9.76 2.78
C HIS A 436 12.45 -8.69 3.26
N PHE A 437 12.93 -8.80 4.50
CA PHE A 437 13.95 -7.86 4.98
C PHE A 437 15.32 -8.16 4.38
N MET A 438 16.09 -7.10 4.13
CA MET A 438 17.50 -7.25 3.81
C MET A 438 18.23 -7.99 4.93
N HIS A 439 19.15 -8.87 4.54
CA HIS A 439 19.94 -9.64 5.50
C HIS A 439 20.70 -8.74 6.49
N ALA A 440 21.29 -7.64 5.99
CA ALA A 440 21.94 -6.64 6.83
C ALA A 440 21.00 -6.05 7.90
N HIS A 441 19.73 -5.80 7.55
CA HIS A 441 18.77 -5.26 8.51
C HIS A 441 18.37 -6.28 9.58
N ILE A 442 18.28 -7.56 9.23
CA ILE A 442 18.01 -8.64 10.20
C ILE A 442 19.19 -8.75 11.18
N VAL A 443 20.43 -8.70 10.67
CA VAL A 443 21.66 -8.74 11.47
C VAL A 443 21.76 -7.55 12.42
N GLN A 444 21.50 -6.34 11.94
CA GLN A 444 21.74 -5.10 12.66
C GLN A 444 20.59 -4.68 13.58
N TYR A 445 19.34 -4.80 13.12
CA TYR A 445 18.17 -4.23 13.80
C TYR A 445 17.28 -5.28 14.47
N GLY A 446 17.37 -6.56 14.05
CA GLY A 446 16.61 -7.65 14.66
C GLY A 446 15.09 -7.39 14.71
N ALA A 447 14.48 -7.59 15.88
CA ALA A 447 13.07 -7.28 16.19
C ALA A 447 12.02 -8.04 15.36
N GLY A 448 12.24 -9.34 15.14
CA GLY A 448 11.27 -10.18 14.41
C GLY A 448 11.35 -10.06 12.89
N ARG A 449 12.35 -9.34 12.35
CA ARG A 449 12.62 -9.30 10.91
C ARG A 449 13.08 -10.66 10.42
N PHE A 450 12.61 -11.04 9.23
CA PHE A 450 13.05 -12.26 8.56
C PHE A 450 13.00 -12.16 7.03
N ALA A 451 13.71 -13.08 6.38
CA ALA A 451 13.72 -13.28 4.94
C ALA A 451 13.90 -14.77 4.61
N HIS A 452 13.26 -15.22 3.53
CA HIS A 452 13.37 -16.59 3.04
C HIS A 452 14.27 -16.59 1.81
N TRP A 453 15.43 -17.22 1.91
CA TRP A 453 16.49 -17.15 0.90
C TRP A 453 17.03 -18.54 0.59
N GLN A 454 17.04 -18.91 -0.69
CA GLN A 454 17.51 -20.22 -1.15
C GLN A 454 16.78 -21.38 -0.43
N ASP A 455 17.50 -22.14 0.38
CA ASP A 455 17.06 -23.29 1.15
C ASP A 455 16.95 -22.99 2.66
N TYR A 456 16.98 -21.72 3.08
CA TYR A 456 16.89 -21.36 4.49
C TYR A 456 16.05 -20.10 4.73
N VAL A 457 15.55 -19.98 5.95
CA VAL A 457 15.00 -18.72 6.45
C VAL A 457 16.01 -18.09 7.40
N MET A 458 16.30 -16.80 7.19
CA MET A 458 17.09 -15.99 8.10
C MET A 458 16.15 -15.10 8.90
N PHE A 459 16.24 -15.14 10.22
CA PHE A 459 15.32 -14.41 11.10
C PHE A 459 16.01 -13.90 12.35
N SER A 460 15.33 -13.02 13.05
CA SER A 460 15.69 -12.54 14.38
C SER A 460 14.51 -12.75 15.32
N THR A 461 14.79 -12.96 16.61
CA THR A 461 13.73 -13.10 17.62
C THR A 461 13.18 -11.72 18.00
N ARG A 462 11.88 -11.64 18.34
CA ARG A 462 11.24 -10.38 18.75
C ARG A 462 11.85 -9.80 20.04
N ASP A 463 12.30 -10.69 20.93
CA ASP A 463 12.83 -10.37 22.26
C ASP A 463 14.37 -10.44 22.35
N GLY A 464 15.05 -10.73 21.24
CA GLY A 464 16.51 -10.82 21.17
C GLY A 464 17.12 -12.06 21.85
N ARG A 465 16.30 -12.99 22.37
CA ARG A 465 16.77 -14.22 23.02
C ARG A 465 17.22 -15.26 22.01
N ASP A 466 18.01 -16.23 22.48
CA ASP A 466 18.41 -17.38 21.68
C ASP A 466 17.17 -18.25 21.38
N PRO A 467 16.80 -18.44 20.11
CA PRO A 467 15.62 -19.22 19.74
C PRO A 467 15.77 -20.72 20.09
N ASN A 468 16.99 -21.20 20.36
CA ASN A 468 17.22 -22.58 20.79
C ASN A 468 16.89 -22.82 22.27
N GLU A 469 16.63 -21.78 23.08
CA GLU A 469 16.09 -21.94 24.44
C GLU A 469 14.69 -22.58 24.43
N ASP A 470 13.92 -22.36 23.36
CA ASP A 470 12.60 -22.96 23.14
C ASP A 470 12.41 -23.27 21.64
N PRO A 471 12.96 -24.39 21.13
CA PRO A 471 12.92 -24.72 19.71
C PRO A 471 11.50 -25.00 19.16
N HIS A 472 10.53 -25.25 20.04
CA HIS A 472 9.14 -25.48 19.63
C HIS A 472 8.34 -24.18 19.51
N ARG A 473 8.93 -23.05 19.91
CA ARG A 473 8.35 -21.71 19.81
C ARG A 473 8.09 -21.30 18.36
N TYR A 474 8.93 -21.70 17.41
CA TYR A 474 8.85 -21.18 16.05
C TYR A 474 8.21 -22.17 15.09
N SER A 475 7.35 -21.63 14.22
CA SER A 475 6.69 -22.38 13.17
C SER A 475 6.56 -21.53 11.91
N TYR A 476 6.17 -22.14 10.80
CA TYR A 476 6.03 -21.46 9.52
C TYR A 476 4.81 -21.95 8.74
N VAL A 477 4.32 -21.09 7.85
CA VAL A 477 3.37 -21.44 6.79
C VAL A 477 4.02 -21.08 5.46
N ALA A 478 4.23 -22.05 4.56
CA ALA A 478 4.90 -21.82 3.28
C ALA A 478 4.08 -20.95 2.31
N GLU A 479 2.75 -21.06 2.39
CA GLU A 479 1.79 -20.40 1.50
C GLU A 479 0.81 -19.55 2.32
N TYR A 480 1.25 -18.35 2.70
CA TYR A 480 0.53 -17.43 3.61
C TYR A 480 -0.62 -16.66 2.95
#